data_AF-A0AA46NN47-F1
#
_entry.id   AF-A0AA46NN47-F1
#
_cell.length_a   1.000
_cell.length_b   1.000
_cell.length_c   1.000
_cell.angle_alpha   90.00
_cell.angle_beta   90.00
_cell.angle_gamma   90.00
#
_symmetry.space_group_name_H-M   'P 1'
#
loop_
_entity.id
_entity.type
_entity.pdbx_description
1 polymer ?
#
loop_
_entity_poly.entity_id
_entity_poly.type
_entity_poly.pdbx_seq_one_letter_code
_entity_poly.pdbx_strand_id
1 'polypeptide(L)'
;MTYTEFNRLVRKANLTLKAFAELLKMNPASLSNYAKKGEVPMHLAIIATLLSEMHEQGIDYSSILDRVEISTKKPRGSAKAGKFGGDKKIDLELGDD
;
A
#
# COMPACT_ATOMS: atom_id res chain seq x y z
N MET A 1 -9.44 12.70 -0.15
CA MET A 1 -10.60 11.81 0.12
C MET A 1 -10.46 11.29 1.54
N THR A 2 -11.54 11.28 2.32
CA THR A 2 -11.49 10.75 3.70
C THR A 2 -11.22 9.25 3.67
N TYR A 3 -10.55 8.73 4.71
CA TYR A 3 -10.29 7.30 4.84
C TYR A 3 -11.60 6.48 4.86
N THR A 4 -12.63 6.99 5.53
CA THR A 4 -13.95 6.35 5.58
C THR A 4 -14.58 6.22 4.20
N GLU A 5 -14.54 7.28 3.38
CA GLU A 5 -15.07 7.25 2.03
C GLU A 5 -14.25 6.32 1.12
N PHE A 6 -12.93 6.36 1.23
CA PHE A 6 -12.05 5.41 0.54
C PHE A 6 -12.39 3.96 0.88
N ASN A 7 -12.56 3.63 2.16
CA ASN A 7 -12.90 2.27 2.59
C ASN A 7 -14.29 1.84 2.08
N ARG A 8 -15.25 2.79 2.03
CA ARG A 8 -16.57 2.54 1.42
C ARG A 8 -16.44 2.18 -0.06
N LEU A 9 -15.62 2.91 -0.82
CA LEU A 9 -15.38 2.62 -2.24
C LEU A 9 -14.66 1.29 -2.46
N VAL A 10 -13.69 0.94 -1.61
CA VAL A 10 -13.02 -0.37 -1.66
C VAL A 10 -14.02 -1.51 -1.44
N ARG A 11 -14.92 -1.38 -0.45
CA ARG A 11 -15.98 -2.37 -0.21
C ARG A 11 -17.00 -2.42 -1.35
N LYS A 12 -17.34 -1.26 -1.93
CA LYS A 12 -18.20 -1.14 -3.10
C LYS A 12 -17.59 -1.82 -4.33
N ALA A 13 -16.28 -1.83 -4.48
CA ALA A 13 -15.57 -2.60 -5.50
C ALA A 13 -15.55 -4.12 -5.25
N ASN A 14 -16.25 -4.62 -4.21
CA ASN A 14 -16.22 -5.99 -3.74
C ASN A 14 -14.83 -6.47 -3.29
N LEU A 15 -14.04 -5.57 -2.67
CA LEU A 15 -12.72 -5.87 -2.13
C LEU A 15 -12.68 -5.69 -0.61
N THR A 16 -11.80 -6.46 0.03
CA THR A 16 -11.31 -6.13 1.36
C THR A 16 -10.14 -5.15 1.25
N LEU A 17 -9.84 -4.42 2.33
CA LEU A 17 -8.66 -3.55 2.37
C LEU A 17 -7.35 -4.32 2.10
N LYS A 18 -7.28 -5.59 2.56
CA LYS A 18 -6.15 -6.48 2.31
C LYS A 18 -6.04 -6.84 0.82
N ALA A 19 -7.14 -7.26 0.20
CA ALA A 19 -7.17 -7.58 -1.23
C ALA A 19 -6.81 -6.37 -2.10
N PHE A 20 -7.28 -5.18 -1.73
CA PHE A 20 -6.89 -3.93 -2.40
C PHE A 20 -5.39 -3.64 -2.27
N ALA A 21 -4.79 -3.86 -1.09
CA ALA A 21 -3.35 -3.72 -0.91
C ALA A 21 -2.57 -4.73 -1.77
N GLU A 22 -3.01 -5.98 -1.83
CA GLU A 22 -2.41 -7.04 -2.63
C GLU A 22 -2.47 -6.74 -4.14
N LEU A 23 -3.61 -6.26 -4.63
CA LEU A 23 -3.81 -5.80 -6.01
C LEU A 23 -2.77 -4.74 -6.40
N LEU A 24 -2.49 -3.79 -5.49
CA LEU A 24 -1.52 -2.72 -5.70
C LEU A 24 -0.07 -3.10 -5.32
N LYS A 25 0.16 -4.34 -4.88
CA LYS A 25 1.45 -4.82 -4.35
C LYS A 25 2.00 -3.91 -3.24
N MET A 26 1.11 -3.45 -2.38
CA MET A 26 1.38 -2.61 -1.23
C MET A 26 1.31 -3.42 0.07
N ASN A 27 2.06 -2.98 1.09
CA ASN A 27 1.89 -3.52 2.44
C ASN A 27 0.54 -3.05 3.02
N PRO A 28 -0.35 -3.95 3.49
CA PRO A 28 -1.62 -3.57 4.10
C PRO A 28 -1.49 -2.55 5.24
N ALA A 29 -0.40 -2.62 6.02
CA ALA A 29 -0.14 -1.67 7.10
C ALA A 29 0.02 -0.24 6.59
N SER A 30 0.52 -0.04 5.36
CA SER A 30 0.59 1.28 4.74
C SER A 30 -0.79 1.89 4.52
N LEU A 31 -1.80 1.07 4.19
CA LEU A 31 -3.18 1.55 4.05
C LEU A 31 -3.80 1.86 5.42
N SER A 32 -3.63 0.97 6.40
CA SER A 32 -4.16 1.17 7.75
C SER A 32 -3.59 2.42 8.43
N ASN A 33 -2.35 2.82 8.11
CA ASN A 33 -1.76 4.05 8.62
C ASN A 33 -2.52 5.32 8.20
N TYR A 34 -3.24 5.30 7.07
CA TYR A 34 -4.08 6.42 6.64
C TYR A 34 -5.34 6.56 7.49
N ALA A 35 -5.79 5.51 8.18
CA ALA A 35 -6.93 5.59 9.10
C ALA A 35 -6.68 6.62 10.21
N LYS A 36 -5.46 6.64 10.77
CA LYS A 36 -5.07 7.61 11.80
C LYS A 36 -4.97 9.04 11.28
N LYS A 37 -4.59 9.21 10.01
CA LYS A 37 -4.50 10.53 9.35
C LYS A 37 -5.86 11.06 8.92
N GLY A 38 -6.87 10.21 8.81
CA GLY A 38 -8.23 10.57 8.40
C GLY A 38 -8.40 10.75 6.88
N GLU A 39 -7.32 10.82 6.11
CA GLU A 39 -7.32 10.98 4.66
C GLU A 39 -6.33 10.04 3.95
N VAL A 40 -6.64 9.74 2.69
CA VAL A 40 -5.80 8.90 1.82
C VAL A 40 -5.16 9.73 0.70
N PRO A 41 -3.95 9.36 0.23
CA PRO A 41 -3.33 9.94 -0.94
C PRO A 41 -4.23 9.94 -2.19
N MET A 42 -4.10 10.98 -3.02
CA MET A 42 -4.93 11.19 -4.21
C MET A 42 -4.95 9.99 -5.17
N HIS A 43 -3.82 9.34 -5.43
CA HIS A 43 -3.76 8.21 -6.35
C HIS A 43 -4.56 6.99 -5.84
N LEU A 44 -4.56 6.72 -4.53
CA LEU A 44 -5.37 5.64 -3.96
C LEU A 44 -6.86 5.94 -4.04
N ALA A 45 -7.23 7.22 -3.85
CA ALA A 45 -8.59 7.68 -4.03
C ALA A 45 -9.07 7.48 -5.47
N ILE A 46 -8.27 7.90 -6.47
CA ILE A 46 -8.58 7.71 -7.89
C ILE A 46 -8.79 6.23 -8.22
N ILE A 47 -7.86 5.37 -7.79
CA ILE A 47 -7.93 3.93 -8.06
C ILE A 47 -9.18 3.31 -7.42
N ALA A 48 -9.47 3.60 -6.15
CA ALA A 48 -10.64 3.05 -5.46
C ALA A 48 -11.95 3.48 -6.13
N THR A 49 -12.06 4.75 -6.56
CA THR A 49 -13.22 5.24 -7.31
C THR A 49 -13.40 4.45 -8.61
N LEU A 50 -12.34 4.31 -9.42
CA LEU A 50 -12.42 3.60 -10.70
C LEU A 50 -12.82 2.13 -10.52
N LEU A 51 -12.21 1.41 -9.59
CA LEU A 51 -12.55 0.01 -9.33
C LEU A 51 -13.99 -0.15 -8.84
N SER A 52 -14.47 0.79 -8.01
CA SER A 52 -15.85 0.76 -7.52
C SER A 52 -16.88 0.99 -8.62
N GLU A 53 -16.56 1.88 -9.58
CA GLU A 53 -17.42 2.14 -10.73
C GLU A 53 -17.40 0.96 -11.71
N MET A 54 -16.22 0.42 -12.02
CA MET A 54 -16.09 -0.78 -12.85
C MET A 54 -16.90 -1.94 -12.29
N HIS A 55 -16.88 -2.16 -10.98
CA HIS A 55 -17.68 -3.19 -10.33
C HIS A 55 -19.19 -2.95 -10.49
N GLU A 56 -19.67 -1.71 -10.27
CA GLU A 56 -21.09 -1.37 -10.46
C GLU A 56 -21.56 -1.55 -11.90
N GLN A 57 -20.69 -1.28 -12.87
CA GLN A 57 -20.98 -1.47 -14.29
C GLN A 57 -20.79 -2.95 -14.73
N GLY A 58 -20.51 -3.88 -13.81
CA GLY A 58 -20.33 -5.30 -14.11
C GLY A 58 -19.05 -5.62 -14.88
N ILE A 59 -18.07 -4.74 -14.86
CA ILE A 59 -16.78 -4.92 -15.54
C ILE A 59 -15.87 -5.75 -14.63
N ASP A 60 -15.44 -6.91 -15.13
CA ASP A 60 -14.43 -7.74 -14.46
C ASP A 60 -13.04 -7.09 -14.61
N TYR A 61 -12.70 -6.23 -13.66
CA TYR A 61 -11.40 -5.58 -13.61
C TYR A 61 -10.27 -6.55 -13.24
N SER A 62 -10.55 -7.72 -12.64
CA SER A 62 -9.50 -8.65 -12.20
C SER A 62 -8.75 -9.21 -13.40
N SER A 63 -9.48 -9.73 -14.39
CA SER A 63 -8.88 -10.25 -15.64
C SER A 63 -8.23 -9.18 -16.51
N ILE A 64 -8.63 -7.91 -16.37
CA ILE A 64 -7.99 -6.77 -17.03
C ILE A 64 -6.64 -6.47 -16.36
N LEU A 65 -6.62 -6.42 -15.02
CA LEU A 65 -5.43 -6.08 -14.25
C LEU A 65 -4.39 -7.19 -14.21
N ASP A 66 -4.79 -8.46 -14.39
CA ASP A 66 -3.85 -9.59 -14.53
C ASP A 66 -2.90 -9.43 -15.72
N ARG A 67 -3.28 -8.64 -16.73
CA ARG A 67 -2.43 -8.32 -17.90
C ARG A 67 -1.34 -7.29 -17.58
N VAL A 68 -1.45 -6.61 -16.44
CA VAL A 68 -0.51 -5.59 -16.03
C VAL A 68 0.55 -6.24 -15.15
N GLU A 69 1.79 -6.27 -15.64
CA GLU A 69 2.94 -6.66 -14.82
C GLU A 69 3.25 -5.58 -13.77
N ILE A 70 2.51 -5.60 -12.66
CA ILE A 70 2.84 -4.75 -11.51
C ILE A 70 4.04 -5.40 -10.84
N SER A 71 5.24 -4.83 -10.91
CA SER A 71 6.39 -5.35 -10.14
C SER A 71 6.36 -4.85 -8.69
N THR A 72 6.75 -5.69 -7.73
CA THR A 72 6.96 -5.24 -6.35
C THR A 72 8.10 -4.24 -6.33
N LYS A 73 7.91 -3.06 -5.71
CA LYS A 73 9.00 -2.10 -5.53
C LYS A 73 10.12 -2.75 -4.73
N LYS A 74 11.37 -2.57 -5.18
CA LYS A 74 12.58 -3.06 -4.50
C LYS A 74 12.54 -2.61 -3.02
N PRO A 75 12.84 -3.50 -2.05
CA PRO A 75 12.90 -3.11 -0.65
C PRO A 75 13.81 -1.89 -0.48
N ARG A 76 13.33 -0.87 0.24
CA ARG A 76 14.14 0.32 0.53
C ARG A 76 15.09 -0.02 1.69
N GLY A 77 16.37 0.32 1.53
CA GLY A 77 17.39 0.16 2.57
C GLY A 77 18.12 -1.19 2.55
N SER A 78 19.16 -1.31 3.37
CA SER A 78 20.04 -2.49 3.49
C SER A 78 19.47 -3.62 4.37
N ALA A 79 18.17 -3.57 4.68
CA ALA A 79 17.52 -4.56 5.54
C ALA A 79 17.53 -5.93 4.84
N LYS A 80 18.31 -6.88 5.39
CA LYS A 80 18.24 -8.29 5.01
C LYS A 80 16.98 -8.90 5.61
N ALA A 81 16.32 -9.82 4.88
CA ALA A 81 15.20 -10.58 5.42
C ALA A 81 15.64 -11.27 6.73
N GLY A 82 14.87 -11.05 7.82
CA GLY A 82 15.19 -11.56 9.16
C GLY A 82 16.15 -10.70 9.99
N LYS A 83 16.62 -9.54 9.50
CA LYS A 83 17.51 -8.64 10.25
C LYS A 83 16.96 -7.22 10.29
N PHE A 84 16.38 -6.85 11.43
CA PHE A 84 15.97 -5.47 11.72
C PHE A 84 17.13 -4.72 12.38
N GLY A 85 17.40 -3.47 11.96
CA GLY A 85 18.33 -2.56 12.65
C GLY A 85 19.73 -2.39 12.04
N GLY A 86 20.08 -3.09 10.94
CA GLY A 86 21.45 -3.05 10.39
C GLY A 86 22.47 -3.72 11.33
N ASP A 87 23.75 -3.70 10.97
CA ASP A 87 24.80 -4.09 11.91
C ASP A 87 24.96 -3.01 12.99
N LYS A 88 25.08 -3.43 14.25
CA LYS A 88 25.28 -2.54 15.40
C LYS A 88 26.50 -1.68 15.10
N LYS A 89 26.32 -0.37 14.89
CA LYS A 89 27.45 0.56 14.78
C LYS A 89 28.19 0.48 16.11
N ILE A 90 29.46 0.10 16.04
CA ILE A 90 30.41 0.13 17.16
C ILE A 90 30.55 1.60 17.55
N ASP A 91 30.47 1.91 18.84
CA ASP A 91 30.61 3.28 19.33
C ASP A 91 31.93 3.86 18.83
N LEU A 92 31.84 5.01 18.16
CA LEU A 92 33.01 5.77 17.72
C LEU A 92 33.60 6.41 18.97
N GLU A 93 34.67 5.85 19.50
CA GLU A 93 35.49 6.54 20.49
C GLU A 93 36.06 7.80 19.82
N LEU A 94 35.50 8.94 20.17
CA LEU A 94 36.07 10.24 19.87
C LEU A 94 37.26 10.39 20.83
N GLY A 95 38.47 10.22 20.31
CA GLY A 95 39.68 10.60 21.05
C GLY A 95 39.67 12.11 21.25
N ASP A 96 39.79 12.54 22.50
CA ASP A 96 40.06 13.92 22.87
C ASP A 96 41.57 14.18 22.66
N ASP A 97 41.91 15.02 21.68
CA ASP A 97 43.23 15.65 21.51
C ASP A 97 43.09 17.18 21.69
#